data_AF-A0A963YUZ6-F1
#
_entry.id   AF-A0A963YUZ6-F1
#
_cell.length_a   1.000
_cell.length_b   1.000
_cell.length_c   1.000
_cell.angle_alpha   90.00
_cell.angle_beta   90.00
_cell.angle_gamma   90.00
#
_symmetry.space_group_name_H-M   'P 1'
#
loop_
_entity.id
_entity.type
_entity.pdbx_description
1 polymer ?
#
loop_
_entity_poly.entity_id
_entity_poly.type
_entity_poly.pdbx_seq_one_letter_code
_entity_poly.pdbx_strand_id
1 'polypeptide(L)'
;MKRPQSKVEGISIREFARRDGCSERLVRRHVDRGAITKFPDGSIDPTFVGTGWRSSARRQGRADRPADTSEKLKPVRTKLSAFVAPIEATTFAIAADAWAMDLAVILLRQGIPKEAAQGICAAWLAAARQGAVDCLKDVPAPPGCGSWAEHPLFTAPWPNASSGTWADFEAEAAVL
;
A
#
# COMPACT_ATOMS: atom_id res chain seq x y z
N MET A 1 40.07 21.54 23.81
CA MET A 1 40.40 20.75 22.61
C MET A 1 39.25 20.83 21.61
N LYS A 2 39.35 21.67 20.57
CA LYS A 2 38.37 21.73 19.48
C LYS A 2 38.82 20.77 18.38
N ARG A 3 37.97 19.80 18.02
CA ARG A 3 38.21 18.89 16.88
C ARG A 3 38.38 19.71 15.59
N PRO A 4 39.35 19.41 14.72
CA PRO A 4 39.47 20.08 13.42
C PRO A 4 38.28 19.68 12.55
N GLN A 5 37.53 20.67 12.10
CA GLN A 5 36.47 20.51 11.11
C GLN A 5 37.13 20.15 9.78
N SER A 6 37.03 18.88 9.36
CA SER A 6 37.39 18.49 8.01
C SER A 6 36.41 19.14 7.06
N LYS A 7 36.93 19.99 6.16
CA LYS A 7 36.24 20.55 5.00
C LYS A 7 35.55 19.39 4.25
N VAL A 8 34.23 19.27 4.41
CA VAL A 8 33.44 18.27 3.68
C VAL A 8 33.24 18.83 2.28
N GLU A 9 34.19 18.57 1.38
CA GLU A 9 34.01 18.86 -0.04
C GLU A 9 32.86 18.00 -0.56
N GLY A 10 31.79 18.67 -1.00
CA GLY A 10 30.66 17.98 -1.61
C GLY A 10 31.11 17.16 -2.81
N ILE A 11 30.49 16.00 -3.00
CA ILE A 11 30.82 15.07 -4.07
C ILE A 11 29.84 15.19 -5.23
N SER A 12 30.30 14.91 -6.45
CA SER A 12 29.40 14.88 -7.61
C SER A 12 28.35 13.76 -7.51
N ILE A 13 27.24 13.90 -8.23
CA ILE A 13 26.18 12.88 -8.31
C ILE A 13 26.75 11.51 -8.74
N ARG A 14 27.70 11.53 -9.69
CA ARG A 14 28.36 10.33 -10.20
C ARG A 14 29.25 9.66 -9.15
N GLU A 15 29.97 10.46 -8.37
CA GLU A 15 30.79 9.98 -7.26
C GLU A 15 29.92 9.38 -6.15
N PHE A 16 28.84 10.07 -5.79
CA PHE A 16 27.86 9.60 -4.82
C PHE A 16 27.24 8.27 -5.23
N ALA A 17 26.83 8.15 -6.49
CA ALA A 17 26.23 6.94 -7.04
C ALA A 17 27.18 5.73 -6.95
N ARG A 18 28.48 5.93 -7.23
CA ARG A 18 29.48 4.86 -7.15
C ARG A 18 29.69 4.39 -5.72
N ARG A 19 29.76 5.31 -4.76
CA ARG A 19 29.98 4.97 -3.33
C ARG A 19 28.78 4.26 -2.72
N ASP A 20 27.56 4.61 -3.14
CA ASP A 20 26.32 4.00 -2.65
C ASP A 20 25.87 2.79 -3.50
N GLY A 21 26.68 2.35 -4.47
CA GLY A 21 26.41 1.17 -5.29
C GLY A 21 25.16 1.28 -6.17
N CYS A 22 24.87 2.46 -6.73
CA CYS A 22 23.64 2.70 -7.49
C CYS A 22 23.86 3.49 -8.78
N SER A 23 22.77 3.69 -9.54
CA SER A 23 22.80 4.46 -10.78
C SER A 23 22.71 5.97 -10.53
N GLU A 24 23.47 6.75 -11.29
CA GLU A 24 23.42 8.23 -11.26
C GLU A 24 22.01 8.77 -11.51
N ARG A 25 21.23 8.09 -12.38
CA ARG A 25 19.82 8.41 -12.66
C ARG A 25 18.94 8.34 -11.41
N LEU A 26 19.16 7.36 -10.55
CA LEU A 26 18.39 7.19 -9.31
C LEU A 26 18.71 8.31 -8.31
N VAL A 27 19.99 8.66 -8.18
CA VAL A 27 20.44 9.77 -7.32
C VAL A 27 19.83 11.08 -7.80
N ARG A 28 19.88 11.37 -9.10
CA ARG A 28 19.28 12.57 -9.70
C ARG A 28 17.79 12.68 -9.39
N ARG A 29 17.03 11.59 -9.55
CA ARG A 29 15.59 11.54 -9.22
C ARG A 29 15.31 11.87 -7.75
N HIS A 30 16.14 11.41 -6.82
CA HIS A 30 15.93 11.67 -5.39
C HIS A 30 16.35 13.09 -5.00
N VAL A 31 17.35 13.66 -5.66
CA VAL A 31 17.63 15.09 -5.55
C VAL A 31 16.42 15.89 -6.06
N ASP A 32 15.89 15.57 -7.23
CA ASP A 32 14.76 16.31 -7.82
C ASP A 32 13.50 16.25 -6.93
N ARG A 33 13.36 15.15 -6.16
CA ARG A 33 12.29 14.95 -5.16
C ARG A 33 12.58 15.60 -3.80
N GLY A 34 13.74 16.22 -3.61
CA GLY A 34 14.16 16.84 -2.34
C GLY A 34 14.58 15.85 -1.25
N ALA A 35 14.76 14.56 -1.58
CA ALA A 35 15.21 13.53 -0.63
C ALA A 35 16.73 13.58 -0.36
N ILE A 36 17.51 14.12 -1.31
CA ILE A 36 18.93 14.43 -1.13
C ILE A 36 19.13 15.92 -1.34
N THR A 37 19.59 16.61 -0.30
CA THR A 37 19.92 18.04 -0.39
C THR A 37 21.24 18.24 -1.13
N LYS A 38 21.23 19.11 -2.14
CA LYS A 38 22.44 19.61 -2.81
C LYS A 38 22.98 20.85 -2.11
N PHE A 39 24.29 21.01 -2.16
CA PHE A 39 24.93 22.28 -1.89
C PHE A 39 24.64 23.30 -3.02
N PRO A 40 24.85 24.60 -2.76
CA PRO A 40 24.63 25.66 -3.76
C PRO A 40 25.45 25.51 -5.05
N ASP A 41 26.59 24.83 -4.98
CA ASP A 41 27.47 24.52 -6.12
C ASP A 41 27.00 23.28 -6.94
N GLY A 42 25.91 22.64 -6.53
CA GLY A 42 25.35 21.45 -7.17
C GLY A 42 25.96 20.12 -6.71
N SER A 43 26.91 20.15 -5.77
CA SER A 43 27.50 18.96 -5.15
C SER A 43 26.60 18.37 -4.07
N ILE A 44 26.83 17.11 -3.68
CA ILE A 44 26.06 16.37 -2.68
C ILE A 44 26.92 16.13 -1.45
N ASP A 45 26.34 16.22 -0.26
CA ASP A 45 27.04 15.86 0.97
C ASP A 45 27.38 14.36 0.99
N PRO A 46 28.67 13.98 1.06
CA PRO A 46 29.10 12.58 1.10
C PRO A 46 28.58 11.83 2.33
N THR A 47 28.15 12.50 3.40
CA THR A 47 27.60 11.85 4.60
C THR A 47 26.27 11.15 4.36
N PHE A 48 25.57 11.45 3.26
CA PHE A 48 24.34 10.73 2.88
C PHE A 48 24.62 9.32 2.31
N VAL A 49 25.84 9.00 1.89
CA VAL A 49 26.17 7.65 1.41
C VAL A 49 25.97 6.64 2.53
N GLY A 50 25.26 5.54 2.26
CA GLY A 50 24.94 4.50 3.24
C GLY A 50 23.85 4.90 4.26
N THR A 51 23.23 6.07 4.11
CA THR A 51 22.10 6.50 4.95
C THR A 51 20.74 6.07 4.36
N GLY A 52 19.68 6.20 5.16
CA GLY A 52 18.29 5.93 4.76
C GLY A 52 17.68 6.96 3.78
N TRP A 53 18.47 7.67 2.97
CA TRP A 53 17.97 8.62 1.97
C TRP A 53 17.08 7.97 0.89
N ARG A 54 17.19 6.65 0.72
CA ARG A 54 16.31 5.83 -0.14
C ARG A 54 14.96 5.53 0.49
N SER A 55 14.84 5.62 1.81
CA SER A 55 13.61 5.30 2.54
C SER A 55 12.62 6.46 2.63
N SER A 56 13.00 7.68 2.23
CA SER A 56 12.12 8.86 2.24
C SER A 56 11.24 8.95 1.00
N ALA A 57 10.51 7.86 0.70
CA ALA A 57 9.44 7.85 -0.30
C ALA A 57 8.24 7.03 0.19
N ARG A 58 7.78 7.30 1.42
CA ARG A 58 6.36 7.07 1.74
C ARG A 58 5.63 8.41 1.64
N ARG A 59 4.77 8.48 0.63
CA ARG A 59 3.78 9.53 0.30
C ARG A 59 4.33 10.70 -0.54
N GLN A 60 4.09 10.61 -1.85
CA GLN A 60 3.15 11.49 -2.58
C GLN A 60 3.09 11.07 -4.05
N GLY A 61 1.89 10.67 -4.50
CA GLY A 61 1.39 10.91 -5.86
C GLY A 61 1.88 10.04 -7.03
N ARG A 62 0.89 9.50 -7.74
CA ARG A 62 0.88 9.00 -9.13
C ARG A 62 1.36 7.56 -9.39
N ALA A 63 0.35 6.71 -9.55
CA ALA A 63 0.39 5.51 -10.37
C ALA A 63 0.70 5.87 -11.82
N ASP A 64 1.65 5.16 -12.43
CA ASP A 64 1.67 4.76 -13.83
C ASP A 64 2.61 3.53 -13.96
N ARG A 65 2.12 2.52 -14.68
CA ARG A 65 2.53 1.09 -14.78
C ARG A 65 3.77 0.90 -15.71
N PRO A 66 4.16 -0.33 -16.10
CA PRO A 66 4.79 -1.47 -15.41
C PRO A 66 6.26 -1.71 -15.86
N ALA A 67 7.00 -2.58 -15.17
CA ALA A 67 8.11 -3.31 -15.80
C ALA A 67 8.33 -4.67 -15.13
N ASP A 68 8.14 -5.72 -15.94
CA ASP A 68 8.61 -7.08 -15.70
C ASP A 68 10.07 -7.10 -15.23
N THR A 69 10.35 -7.92 -14.23
CA THR A 69 11.59 -8.71 -14.21
C THR A 69 11.37 -9.94 -13.34
N SER A 70 11.14 -11.05 -14.04
CA SER A 70 11.20 -12.40 -13.52
C SER A 70 12.60 -12.67 -12.96
N GLU A 71 12.77 -12.49 -11.65
CA GLU A 71 13.91 -13.04 -10.93
C GLU A 71 13.41 -14.24 -10.11
N LYS A 72 13.88 -15.42 -10.51
CA LYS A 72 13.54 -16.72 -9.92
C LYS A 72 13.95 -16.76 -8.45
N LEU A 73 13.05 -16.38 -7.54
CA LEU A 73 13.20 -16.67 -6.12
C LEU A 73 12.98 -18.18 -5.90
N LYS A 74 14.01 -18.86 -5.39
CA LYS A 74 13.91 -20.24 -4.91
C LYS A 74 12.89 -20.27 -3.76
N PRO A 75 11.91 -21.20 -3.75
CA PRO A 75 10.95 -21.26 -2.66
C PRO A 75 11.65 -21.79 -1.42
N VAL A 76 11.92 -20.90 -0.46
CA VAL A 76 12.16 -21.30 0.92
C VAL A 76 10.84 -21.83 1.45
N ARG A 77 10.65 -23.15 1.34
CA ARG A 77 9.44 -23.84 1.80
C ARG A 77 9.50 -24.01 3.31
N THR A 78 9.45 -22.89 4.03
CA THR A 78 9.07 -22.91 5.45
C THR A 78 7.59 -23.25 5.49
N LYS A 79 7.21 -24.30 6.21
CA LYS A 79 5.81 -24.73 6.37
C LYS A 79 5.03 -23.67 7.17
N LEU A 80 4.65 -22.59 6.47
CA LEU A 80 3.75 -21.52 6.92
C LEU A 80 2.27 -21.91 6.76
N SER A 81 1.99 -23.05 6.12
CA SER A 81 0.64 -23.49 5.76
C SER A 81 -0.30 -23.72 6.94
N ALA A 82 0.21 -23.85 8.17
CA ALA A 82 -0.61 -24.06 9.36
C ALA A 82 -1.09 -22.74 10.03
N PHE A 83 -0.49 -21.59 9.70
CA PHE A 83 -0.83 -20.29 10.31
C PHE A 83 -1.33 -19.24 9.31
N VAL A 84 -1.19 -19.48 8.00
CA VAL A 84 -1.41 -18.44 6.96
C VAL A 84 -2.81 -18.46 6.34
N ALA A 85 -3.48 -19.61 6.26
CA ALA A 85 -4.80 -19.71 5.63
C ALA A 85 -5.89 -18.79 6.26
N PRO A 86 -6.04 -18.68 7.59
CA PRO A 86 -7.04 -17.76 8.15
C PRO A 86 -6.61 -16.29 8.01
N ILE A 87 -5.30 -15.99 8.05
CA ILE A 87 -4.81 -14.60 7.94
C ILE A 87 -5.07 -14.05 6.54
N GLU A 88 -4.84 -14.83 5.47
CA GLU A 88 -5.05 -14.35 4.10
C GLU A 88 -6.53 -14.02 3.85
N ALA A 89 -7.45 -14.94 4.13
CA ALA A 89 -8.87 -14.73 3.87
C ALA A 89 -9.49 -13.63 4.75
N THR A 90 -9.14 -13.58 6.03
CA THR A 90 -9.59 -12.51 6.93
C THR A 90 -9.02 -11.15 6.51
N THR A 91 -7.77 -11.09 6.02
CA THR A 91 -7.18 -9.84 5.51
C THR A 91 -7.90 -9.37 4.24
N PHE A 92 -8.22 -10.26 3.30
CA PHE A 92 -8.96 -9.90 2.09
C PHE A 92 -10.37 -9.38 2.41
N ALA A 93 -11.09 -10.03 3.33
CA ALA A 93 -12.42 -9.60 3.73
C ALA A 93 -12.39 -8.24 4.46
N ILE A 94 -11.46 -8.05 5.40
CA ILE A 94 -11.29 -6.77 6.11
C ILE A 94 -10.93 -5.64 5.12
N ALA A 95 -10.04 -5.90 4.16
CA ALA A 95 -9.66 -4.90 3.16
C ALA A 95 -10.84 -4.53 2.26
N ALA A 96 -11.64 -5.51 1.83
CA ALA A 96 -12.84 -5.24 1.05
C ALA A 96 -13.84 -4.39 1.83
N ASP A 97 -14.17 -4.78 3.07
CA ASP A 97 -15.13 -4.04 3.89
C ASP A 97 -14.64 -2.61 4.24
N ALA A 98 -13.35 -2.42 4.51
CA ALA A 98 -12.76 -1.10 4.80
C ALA A 98 -12.81 -0.16 3.60
N TRP A 99 -12.51 -0.66 2.39
CA TRP A 99 -12.59 0.13 1.17
C TRP A 99 -14.04 0.48 0.79
N ALA A 100 -15.02 -0.37 1.15
CA ALA A 100 -16.43 -0.05 0.97
C ALA A 100 -16.89 1.11 1.88
N MET A 101 -16.33 1.23 3.11
CA MET A 101 -16.61 2.36 4.00
C MET A 101 -16.09 3.67 3.42
N ASP A 102 -14.81 3.69 3.02
CA ASP A 102 -14.20 4.87 2.39
C ASP A 102 -14.97 5.30 1.15
N LEU A 103 -15.39 4.34 0.32
CA LEU A 103 -16.20 4.59 -0.86
C LEU A 103 -17.56 5.21 -0.51
N ALA A 104 -18.26 4.70 0.51
CA ALA A 104 -19.53 5.25 0.96
C ALA A 104 -19.40 6.70 1.41
N VAL A 105 -18.39 7.01 2.24
CA VAL A 105 -18.11 8.39 2.70
C VAL A 105 -17.83 9.32 1.52
N ILE A 106 -16.99 8.88 0.56
CA ILE A 106 -16.68 9.66 -0.64
C ILE A 106 -17.94 9.93 -1.47
N LEU A 107 -18.76 8.92 -1.74
CA LEU A 107 -19.96 9.07 -2.56
C LEU A 107 -20.97 10.05 -1.92
N LEU A 108 -21.23 9.89 -0.62
CA LEU A 108 -22.12 10.78 0.12
C LEU A 108 -21.60 12.22 0.12
N ARG A 109 -20.29 12.42 0.28
CA ARG A 109 -19.67 13.76 0.19
C ARG A 109 -19.84 14.40 -1.18
N GLN A 110 -19.83 13.61 -2.26
CA GLN A 110 -20.08 14.11 -3.61
C GLN A 110 -21.57 14.43 -3.86
N GLY A 111 -22.44 14.31 -2.85
CA GLY A 111 -23.87 14.56 -2.98
C GLY A 111 -24.63 13.44 -3.68
N ILE A 112 -24.04 12.25 -3.82
CA ILE A 112 -24.73 11.09 -4.37
C ILE A 112 -25.81 10.65 -3.37
N PRO A 113 -27.08 10.45 -3.81
CA PRO A 113 -28.14 9.98 -2.94
C PRO A 113 -27.79 8.66 -2.27
N LYS A 114 -28.21 8.48 -1.01
CA LYS A 114 -27.91 7.31 -0.19
C LYS A 114 -28.26 6.00 -0.89
N GLU A 115 -29.42 5.92 -1.53
CA GLU A 115 -29.89 4.72 -2.22
C GLU A 115 -28.98 4.35 -3.40
N ALA A 116 -28.46 5.36 -4.13
CA ALA A 116 -27.51 5.15 -5.21
C ALA A 116 -26.13 4.75 -4.68
N ALA A 117 -25.67 5.40 -3.60
CA ALA A 117 -24.41 5.05 -2.93
C ALA A 117 -24.45 3.61 -2.39
N GLN A 118 -25.58 3.18 -1.83
CA GLN A 118 -25.83 1.81 -1.40
C GLN A 118 -25.68 0.81 -2.56
N GLY A 119 -26.33 1.08 -3.68
CA GLY A 119 -26.22 0.23 -4.88
C GLY A 119 -24.78 0.11 -5.38
N ILE A 120 -24.04 1.22 -5.43
CA ILE A 120 -22.64 1.26 -5.86
C ILE A 120 -21.75 0.47 -4.88
N CYS A 121 -21.88 0.70 -3.58
CA CYS A 121 -21.08 0.01 -2.57
C CYS A 121 -21.37 -1.49 -2.57
N ALA A 122 -22.64 -1.90 -2.70
CA ALA A 122 -23.02 -3.30 -2.79
C ALA A 122 -22.42 -3.98 -4.03
N ALA A 123 -22.47 -3.34 -5.20
CA ALA A 123 -21.89 -3.87 -6.43
C ALA A 123 -20.36 -3.98 -6.35
N TRP A 124 -19.70 -2.94 -5.83
CA TRP A 124 -18.26 -2.92 -5.64
C TRP A 124 -17.82 -4.02 -4.67
N LEU A 125 -18.52 -4.18 -3.54
CA LEU A 125 -18.20 -5.18 -2.53
C LEU A 125 -18.42 -6.60 -3.04
N ALA A 126 -19.49 -6.84 -3.80
CA ALA A 126 -19.73 -8.12 -4.45
C ALA A 126 -18.58 -8.50 -5.39
N ALA A 127 -18.10 -7.54 -6.21
CA ALA A 127 -16.96 -7.75 -7.09
C ALA A 127 -15.65 -8.00 -6.32
N ALA A 128 -15.39 -7.24 -5.26
CA ALA A 128 -14.20 -7.41 -4.42
C ALA A 128 -14.18 -8.78 -3.72
N ARG A 129 -15.32 -9.20 -3.19
CA ARG A 129 -15.49 -10.51 -2.53
C ARG A 129 -15.33 -11.67 -3.52
N GLN A 130 -15.88 -11.55 -4.73
CA GLN A 130 -15.66 -12.55 -5.77
C GLN A 130 -14.18 -12.66 -6.15
N GLY A 131 -13.48 -11.53 -6.33
CA GLY A 131 -12.05 -11.53 -6.60
C GLY A 131 -11.22 -12.17 -5.48
N ALA A 132 -11.61 -11.96 -4.21
CA ALA A 132 -10.98 -12.63 -3.08
C ALA A 132 -11.23 -14.14 -3.06
N VAL A 133 -12.45 -14.59 -3.34
CA VAL A 133 -12.80 -16.01 -3.48
C VAL A 133 -11.99 -16.66 -4.60
N ASP A 134 -11.83 -16.00 -5.75
CA ASP A 134 -11.07 -16.50 -6.88
C ASP A 134 -9.58 -16.69 -6.53
N CYS A 135 -9.00 -15.78 -5.73
CA CYS A 135 -7.64 -15.91 -5.20
C CYS A 135 -7.48 -17.09 -4.24
N LEU A 136 -8.56 -17.48 -3.55
CA LEU A 136 -8.57 -18.54 -2.54
C LEU A 136 -9.04 -19.90 -3.06
N LYS A 137 -9.34 -20.03 -4.35
CA LYS A 137 -9.94 -21.26 -4.94
C LYS A 137 -9.13 -22.54 -4.69
N ASP A 138 -7.80 -22.42 -4.56
CA ASP A 138 -6.89 -23.54 -4.32
C ASP A 138 -6.55 -23.71 -2.82
N VAL A 139 -7.05 -22.82 -1.97
CA VAL A 139 -6.89 -22.88 -0.51
C VAL A 139 -8.05 -23.69 0.08
N PRO A 140 -7.80 -24.73 0.90
CA PRO A 140 -8.86 -25.48 1.54
C PRO A 140 -9.81 -24.56 2.31
N ALA A 141 -11.11 -24.71 2.07
CA ALA A 141 -12.12 -23.98 2.81
C ALA A 141 -12.08 -24.35 4.30
N PRO A 142 -12.43 -23.41 5.20
CA PRO A 142 -12.51 -23.69 6.62
C PRO A 142 -13.57 -24.77 6.93
N PRO A 143 -13.45 -25.49 8.06
CA PRO A 143 -14.41 -26.51 8.45
C PRO A 143 -15.85 -25.99 8.47
N GLY A 144 -16.76 -26.73 7.85
CA GLY A 144 -18.18 -26.36 7.78
C GLY A 144 -18.58 -25.53 6.54
N CYS A 145 -17.62 -25.16 5.68
CA CYS A 145 -17.90 -24.53 4.39
C CYS A 145 -17.47 -25.45 3.24
N GLY A 146 -18.29 -25.58 2.20
CA GLY A 146 -17.93 -26.30 0.98
C GLY A 146 -16.94 -25.51 0.11
N SER A 147 -16.95 -24.17 0.23
CA SER A 147 -16.02 -23.27 -0.45
C SER A 147 -15.84 -21.95 0.30
N TRP A 148 -14.86 -21.16 -0.09
CA TRP A 148 -14.72 -19.79 0.40
C TRP A 148 -15.88 -18.88 0.00
N ALA A 149 -16.59 -19.16 -1.10
CA ALA A 149 -17.76 -18.38 -1.52
C ALA A 149 -18.92 -18.45 -0.51
N GLU A 150 -19.01 -19.53 0.25
CA GLU A 150 -20.05 -19.74 1.27
C GLU A 150 -19.66 -19.15 2.62
N HIS A 151 -18.40 -18.79 2.82
CA HIS A 151 -17.90 -18.38 4.10
C HIS A 151 -18.54 -17.06 4.57
N PRO A 152 -18.96 -16.92 5.84
CA PRO A 152 -19.62 -15.72 6.36
C PRO A 152 -18.87 -14.41 6.10
N LEU A 153 -17.53 -14.43 6.02
CA LEU A 153 -16.74 -13.24 5.67
C LEU A 153 -17.05 -12.68 4.27
N PHE A 154 -17.46 -13.53 3.34
CA PHE A 154 -17.79 -13.12 1.96
C PHE A 154 -19.30 -13.03 1.73
N THR A 155 -20.12 -13.58 2.61
CA THR A 155 -21.59 -13.58 2.45
C THR A 155 -22.32 -12.65 3.41
N ALA A 156 -21.68 -12.18 4.48
CA ALA A 156 -22.31 -11.30 5.46
C ALA A 156 -22.83 -10.01 4.80
N PRO A 157 -24.03 -9.53 5.18
CA PRO A 157 -24.55 -8.27 4.70
C PRO A 157 -23.61 -7.12 5.10
N TRP A 158 -23.50 -6.12 4.23
CA TRP A 158 -22.73 -4.91 4.51
C TRP A 158 -23.64 -3.68 4.40
N PRO A 159 -23.50 -2.68 5.28
CA PRO A 159 -22.56 -2.67 6.41
C PRO A 159 -23.03 -3.61 7.55
N ASN A 160 -22.08 -4.13 8.33
CA ASN A 160 -22.29 -4.96 9.51
C ASN A 160 -21.73 -4.29 10.76
N ALA A 161 -21.93 -4.91 11.93
CA ALA A 161 -21.47 -4.37 13.22
C ALA A 161 -19.97 -4.03 13.29
N SER A 162 -19.13 -4.66 12.46
CA SER A 162 -17.69 -4.38 12.40
C SER A 162 -17.29 -3.28 11.40
N SER A 163 -18.15 -2.98 10.42
CA SER A 163 -17.92 -1.95 9.41
C SER A 163 -18.69 -0.64 9.69
N GLY A 164 -19.43 -0.56 10.80
CA GLY A 164 -20.27 0.61 11.15
C GLY A 164 -21.65 0.57 10.51
N THR A 165 -22.33 1.71 10.49
CA THR A 165 -23.67 1.88 9.93
C THR A 165 -23.68 2.98 8.88
N TRP A 166 -24.73 3.01 8.04
CA TRP A 166 -24.93 4.14 7.12
C TRP A 166 -25.05 5.49 7.84
N ALA A 167 -25.58 5.50 9.07
CA ALA A 167 -25.64 6.72 9.87
C ALA A 167 -24.25 7.21 10.27
N ASP A 168 -23.32 6.28 10.56
CA ASP A 168 -21.93 6.63 10.85
C ASP A 168 -21.25 7.23 9.62
N PHE A 169 -21.48 6.66 8.43
CA PHE A 169 -20.91 7.18 7.17
C PHE A 169 -21.47 8.55 6.79
N GLU A 170 -22.77 8.77 7.01
CA GLU A 170 -23.43 10.07 6.80
C GLU A 170 -22.86 11.13 7.75
N ALA A 171 -22.64 10.77 9.03
CA ALA A 171 -22.04 11.66 10.01
C ALA A 171 -20.59 12.00 9.65
N GLU A 172 -19.80 11.01 9.22
CA GLU A 172 -18.40 11.21 8.81
C GLU A 172 -18.30 12.07 7.54
N ALA A 173 -19.14 11.81 6.53
CA ALA A 173 -19.17 12.57 5.29
C ALA A 173 -19.53 14.05 5.51
N ALA A 174 -20.29 14.38 6.56
CA ALA A 174 -20.68 15.75 6.91
C ALA A 174 -19.55 16.56 7.59
N VAL A 175 -18.56 15.90 8.19
CA VAL A 175 -17.49 16.54 8.98
C VAL A 175 -16.21 16.75 8.17
N LEU A 176 -16.01 15.99 7.09
CA LEU A 176 -14.86 16.09 6.19
C LEU A 176 -15.05 17.17 5.13
#